data_AF-A0A960VUW4-F1
#
_entry.id   AF-A0A960VUW4-F1
#
_cell.length_a   1.000
_cell.length_b   1.000
_cell.length_c   1.000
_cell.angle_alpha   90.00
_cell.angle_beta   90.00
_cell.angle_gamma   90.00
#
_symmetry.space_group_name_H-M   'P 1'
#
loop_
_entity.id
_entity.type
_entity.pdbx_description
1 polymer ?
#
loop_
_entity_poly.entity_id
_entity_poly.type
_entity_poly.pdbx_seq_one_letter_code
_entity_poly.pdbx_strand_id
1 'polypeptide(L)'
;MLTGNSEQSAQLDSLQVLLESELLRLGVDTSREVSIAPSAGNAVFDLQATVTTVVPGEQADVTLRWTERLVGDYDQNGLVNAADLVPLARHFGATVSYRSTLETDGIEGWPTGLAYDPGDAANWRLARIDGNMDGEINAGDVTPIAQHWQQSLSGYRVYRQHGDQESAELLVGPEETLGLFSVERSAPDDNNRPVSYSFSDTLTDAGEYLYYVAAYDADSEGEGPPSRPVRPSLNIPPLATLSVDPPGGAAPLQVSLDASASSDPDGRIVSYEFDLDGDGKYDQAGIDPDATASFGSGSHTVRLRVTDDGGATDSIDLTINVGDEIIPLITSNKQADMLPAIFLLDSRQSDISVPLATVEWFVNDDELPSQSSTELDTFLFEPVFTGFYQVRLVLTSQAGHSYETKISLQVYDGDDSVPRITVNQVEDSLPADFVLSADESILVLDLQSCEWLTGFVPELEQSTLYVRKRASRVTLFRA
;
A
#
# COMPACT_ATOMS: atom_id res chain seq x y z
N MET A 1 -0.46 -27.03 27.73
CA MET A 1 0.62 -26.45 28.57
C MET A 1 0.59 -24.95 28.43
N LEU A 2 0.04 -24.25 29.42
CA LEU A 2 0.04 -22.78 29.49
C LEU A 2 1.43 -22.32 29.94
N THR A 3 2.33 -22.03 29.00
CA THR A 3 3.68 -21.56 29.33
C THR A 3 3.66 -20.06 29.60
N GLY A 4 3.40 -19.65 30.84
CA GLY A 4 3.63 -18.24 31.22
C GLY A 4 3.00 -17.74 32.53
N ASN A 5 1.86 -18.29 32.97
CA ASN A 5 1.14 -17.79 34.15
C ASN A 5 0.87 -18.92 35.16
N SER A 6 1.52 -18.85 36.34
CA SER A 6 1.40 -19.87 37.39
C SER A 6 -0.01 -20.02 37.94
N GLU A 7 -0.82 -18.96 37.89
CA GLU A 7 -2.21 -18.97 38.35
C GLU A 7 -3.11 -19.74 37.37
N GLN A 8 -2.96 -19.50 36.07
CA GLN A 8 -3.72 -20.23 35.04
C GLN A 8 -3.33 -21.71 34.97
N SER A 9 -2.06 -22.04 35.24
CA SER A 9 -1.63 -23.45 35.35
C SER A 9 -2.30 -24.15 36.55
N ALA A 10 -2.37 -23.50 37.70
CA ALA A 10 -3.04 -24.05 38.88
C ALA A 10 -4.57 -24.16 38.68
N GLN A 11 -5.15 -23.23 37.93
CA GLN A 11 -6.55 -23.28 37.53
C GLN A 11 -6.83 -24.48 36.61
N LEU A 12 -5.97 -24.70 35.61
CA LEU A 12 -6.08 -25.85 34.70
C LEU A 12 -6.02 -27.18 35.47
N ASP A 13 -5.08 -27.33 36.41
CA ASP A 13 -4.98 -28.51 37.26
C ASP A 13 -6.28 -28.75 38.07
N SER A 14 -6.88 -27.68 38.59
CA SER A 14 -8.12 -27.74 39.36
C SER A 14 -9.32 -28.15 38.49
N LEU A 15 -9.40 -27.61 37.27
CA LEU A 15 -10.44 -27.95 36.30
C LEU A 15 -10.29 -29.39 35.80
N GLN A 16 -9.06 -29.89 35.65
CA GLN A 16 -8.81 -31.28 35.27
C GLN A 16 -9.34 -32.26 36.32
N VAL A 17 -9.12 -31.99 37.61
CA VAL A 17 -9.68 -32.81 38.70
C VAL A 17 -11.21 -32.78 38.68
N LEU A 18 -11.80 -31.61 38.41
CA LEU A 18 -13.24 -31.46 38.30
C LEU A 18 -13.79 -32.28 37.12
N LEU A 19 -13.14 -32.22 35.96
CA LEU A 19 -13.50 -32.98 34.77
C LEU A 19 -13.49 -34.48 35.04
N GLU A 20 -12.44 -35.00 35.68
CA GLU A 20 -12.35 -36.42 36.07
C GLU A 20 -13.50 -36.82 37.01
N SER A 21 -13.83 -35.96 37.97
CA SER A 21 -14.94 -36.20 38.90
C SER A 21 -16.30 -36.21 38.19
N GLU A 22 -16.47 -35.36 37.18
CA GLU A 22 -17.71 -35.20 36.44
C GLU A 22 -17.92 -36.32 35.43
N LEU A 23 -16.87 -36.74 34.72
CA LEU A 23 -16.87 -37.94 33.87
C LEU A 23 -17.28 -39.18 34.67
N LEU A 24 -16.73 -39.33 35.88
CA LEU A 24 -17.09 -40.42 36.78
C LEU A 24 -18.55 -40.31 37.25
N ARG A 25 -19.00 -39.09 37.62
CA ARG A 25 -20.39 -38.84 38.05
C ARG A 25 -21.41 -39.17 36.97
N LEU A 26 -21.09 -38.84 35.71
CA LEU A 26 -21.93 -39.09 34.55
C LEU A 26 -21.81 -40.51 34.00
N GLY A 27 -20.83 -41.30 34.46
CA GLY A 27 -20.62 -42.67 34.00
C GLY A 27 -20.14 -42.75 32.55
N VAL A 28 -19.39 -41.74 32.10
CA VAL A 28 -18.93 -41.59 30.72
C VAL A 28 -17.77 -42.55 30.45
N ASP A 29 -17.86 -43.32 29.36
CA ASP A 29 -16.78 -44.20 28.90
C ASP A 29 -15.74 -43.38 28.13
N THR A 30 -14.55 -43.23 28.71
CA THR A 30 -13.45 -42.44 28.12
C THR A 30 -12.61 -43.23 27.11
N SER A 31 -12.89 -44.51 26.90
CA SER A 31 -12.06 -45.41 26.09
C SER A 31 -12.41 -45.43 24.60
N ARG A 32 -13.47 -44.72 24.20
CA ARG A 32 -13.98 -44.72 22.82
C ARG A 32 -14.42 -43.33 22.41
N GLU A 33 -14.02 -42.97 21.20
CA GLU A 33 -14.62 -41.87 20.45
C GLU A 33 -16.03 -42.27 20.00
N VAL A 34 -16.97 -41.33 20.10
CA VAL A 34 -18.35 -41.53 19.69
C VAL A 34 -18.71 -40.42 18.72
N SER A 35 -18.88 -40.76 17.45
CA SER A 35 -19.51 -39.85 16.50
C SER A 35 -20.99 -39.71 16.87
N ILE A 36 -21.47 -38.48 17.00
CA ILE A 36 -22.88 -38.21 17.24
C ILE A 36 -23.41 -37.21 16.21
N ALA A 37 -24.65 -37.40 15.78
CA ALA A 37 -25.39 -36.35 15.13
C ALA A 37 -25.42 -35.11 16.05
N PRO A 38 -25.13 -33.92 15.52
CA PRO A 38 -25.14 -32.71 16.33
C PRO A 38 -26.53 -32.56 16.97
N SER A 39 -26.56 -32.63 18.31
CA SER A 39 -27.80 -32.45 19.08
C SER A 39 -28.32 -31.01 18.90
N ALA A 40 -29.54 -30.71 19.32
CA ALA A 40 -30.12 -29.35 19.20
C ALA A 40 -29.28 -28.22 19.84
N GLY A 41 -28.30 -28.54 20.71
CA GLY A 41 -27.34 -27.58 21.26
C GLY A 41 -26.12 -27.30 20.37
N ASN A 42 -25.80 -28.21 19.45
CA ASN A 42 -24.76 -28.05 18.45
C ASN A 42 -25.40 -27.38 17.22
N ALA A 43 -24.89 -26.22 16.83
CA ALA A 43 -25.52 -25.45 15.77
C ALA A 43 -24.51 -24.65 14.96
N VAL A 44 -24.89 -24.42 13.70
CA VAL A 44 -24.26 -23.45 12.83
C VAL A 44 -24.89 -22.09 13.09
N PHE A 45 -24.07 -21.15 13.53
CA PHE A 45 -24.43 -19.76 13.80
C PHE A 45 -23.78 -18.83 12.79
N ASP A 46 -24.29 -17.61 12.70
CA ASP A 46 -23.67 -16.51 11.94
C ASP A 46 -23.29 -16.89 10.50
N LEU A 47 -24.11 -17.74 9.87
CA LEU A 47 -23.91 -18.06 8.47
C LEU A 47 -24.01 -16.75 7.68
N GLN A 48 -22.97 -16.47 6.91
CA GLN A 48 -22.92 -15.38 5.95
C GLN A 48 -22.63 -15.99 4.59
N ALA A 49 -23.25 -15.43 3.56
CA ALA A 49 -23.00 -15.80 2.18
C ALA A 49 -22.59 -14.55 1.43
N THR A 50 -21.41 -14.58 0.82
CA THR A 50 -20.94 -13.54 -0.08
C THR A 50 -20.73 -14.11 -1.46
N VAL A 51 -20.85 -13.26 -2.47
CA VAL A 51 -20.63 -13.63 -3.87
C VAL A 51 -19.78 -12.56 -4.56
N THR A 52 -18.83 -12.99 -5.40
CA THR A 52 -17.93 -12.07 -6.13
C THR A 52 -18.56 -11.48 -7.39
N THR A 53 -19.52 -12.18 -8.01
CA THR A 53 -20.26 -11.71 -9.19
C THR A 53 -21.69 -12.24 -9.20
N VAL A 54 -22.66 -11.40 -9.60
CA VAL A 54 -24.06 -11.81 -9.80
C VAL A 54 -24.46 -11.54 -11.25
N VAL A 55 -23.74 -12.12 -12.20
CA VAL A 55 -24.16 -12.11 -13.61
C VAL A 55 -25.03 -13.35 -13.83
N PRO A 56 -26.35 -13.20 -14.09
CA PRO A 56 -27.24 -14.34 -14.29
C PRO A 56 -26.77 -15.20 -15.47
N GLY A 57 -26.54 -16.49 -15.21
CA GLY A 57 -26.08 -17.43 -16.23
C GLY A 57 -24.55 -17.59 -16.32
N GLU A 58 -23.78 -16.92 -15.46
CA GLU A 58 -22.33 -17.12 -15.31
C GLU A 58 -21.98 -17.85 -14.00
N GLN A 59 -20.77 -18.40 -13.94
CA GLN A 59 -20.23 -19.01 -12.72
C GLN A 59 -19.87 -17.90 -11.73
N ALA A 60 -20.31 -18.05 -10.48
CA ALA A 60 -20.11 -17.08 -9.41
C ALA A 60 -19.44 -17.76 -8.21
N ASP A 61 -18.37 -17.17 -7.69
CA ASP A 61 -17.74 -17.72 -6.48
C ASP A 61 -18.57 -17.34 -5.26
N VAL A 62 -19.10 -18.35 -4.56
CA VAL A 62 -19.92 -18.20 -3.36
C VAL A 62 -19.09 -18.57 -2.15
N THR A 63 -18.83 -17.60 -1.28
CA THR A 63 -18.14 -17.86 -0.02
C THR A 63 -19.17 -17.91 1.11
N LEU A 64 -19.21 -19.05 1.81
CA LEU A 64 -20.00 -19.21 3.03
C LEU A 64 -19.09 -19.16 4.24
N ARG A 65 -19.37 -18.25 5.18
CA ARG A 65 -18.65 -18.18 6.45
C ARG A 65 -19.60 -18.50 7.58
N TRP A 66 -19.18 -19.35 8.51
CA TRP A 66 -20.02 -19.62 9.67
C TRP A 66 -19.29 -19.90 10.97
N THR A 67 -20.07 -19.62 11.99
CA THR A 67 -20.00 -20.02 13.37
C THR A 67 -20.21 -21.50 13.69
N GLU A 68 -19.23 -22.35 13.97
CA GLU A 68 -19.53 -23.64 14.60
C GLU A 68 -19.57 -23.55 16.13
N ARG A 69 -20.63 -24.12 16.72
CA ARG A 69 -20.66 -24.43 18.15
C ARG A 69 -20.88 -25.92 18.30
N LEU A 70 -19.82 -26.60 18.74
CA LEU A 70 -19.91 -27.93 19.34
C LEU A 70 -19.83 -27.74 20.85
N VAL A 71 -20.90 -28.09 21.56
CA VAL A 71 -20.96 -27.90 23.01
C VAL A 71 -19.85 -28.74 23.66
N GLY A 72 -18.97 -28.10 24.43
CA GLY A 72 -17.82 -28.73 25.07
C GLY A 72 -16.52 -28.71 24.24
N ASP A 73 -16.56 -28.36 22.96
CA ASP A 73 -15.38 -28.16 22.10
C ASP A 73 -15.00 -26.68 22.12
N TYR A 74 -14.24 -26.30 23.14
CA TYR A 74 -13.87 -24.91 23.40
C TYR A 74 -12.61 -24.50 22.64
N ASP A 75 -11.81 -25.45 22.18
CA ASP A 75 -10.63 -25.19 21.36
C ASP A 75 -10.86 -25.31 19.83
N GLN A 76 -12.07 -25.71 19.43
CA GLN A 76 -12.54 -25.83 18.04
C GLN A 76 -11.70 -26.79 17.19
N ASN A 77 -11.19 -27.85 17.81
CA ASN A 77 -10.47 -28.88 17.07
C ASN A 77 -11.43 -29.93 16.46
N GLY A 78 -12.74 -29.86 16.77
CA GLY A 78 -13.77 -30.78 16.30
C GLY A 78 -13.94 -32.05 17.16
N LEU A 79 -13.25 -32.13 18.30
CA LEU A 79 -13.23 -33.25 19.24
C LEU A 79 -13.24 -32.75 20.69
N VAL A 80 -14.32 -33.05 21.40
CA VAL A 80 -14.45 -32.71 22.83
C VAL A 80 -13.53 -33.61 23.67
N ASN A 81 -12.52 -33.03 24.30
CA ASN A 81 -11.55 -33.74 25.12
C ASN A 81 -10.93 -32.85 26.23
N ALA A 82 -9.83 -33.29 26.84
CA ALA A 82 -9.19 -32.54 27.92
C ALA A 82 -8.55 -31.21 27.47
N ALA A 83 -8.22 -31.08 26.17
CA ALA A 83 -7.63 -29.88 25.60
C ALA A 83 -8.56 -28.67 25.70
N ASP A 84 -9.88 -28.90 25.69
CA ASP A 84 -10.91 -27.87 25.85
C ASP A 84 -10.88 -27.15 27.21
N LEU A 85 -10.19 -27.72 28.19
CA LEU A 85 -9.93 -27.02 29.46
C LEU A 85 -8.96 -25.85 29.32
N VAL A 86 -8.13 -25.81 28.27
CA VAL A 86 -7.12 -24.75 28.09
C VAL A 86 -7.76 -23.39 27.80
N PRO A 87 -8.69 -23.25 26.82
CA PRO A 87 -9.45 -22.02 26.64
C PRO A 87 -10.26 -21.63 27.89
N LEU A 88 -10.90 -22.61 28.54
CA LEU A 88 -11.66 -22.38 29.77
C LEU A 88 -10.80 -21.81 30.90
N ALA A 89 -9.64 -22.42 31.17
CA ALA A 89 -8.71 -21.96 32.21
C ALA A 89 -8.15 -20.56 31.92
N ARG A 90 -7.92 -20.25 30.63
CA ARG A 90 -7.37 -18.96 30.20
C ARG A 90 -8.35 -17.81 30.43
N HIS A 91 -9.64 -18.06 30.27
CA HIS A 91 -10.72 -17.06 30.35
C HIS A 91 -11.55 -17.16 31.64
N PHE A 92 -11.11 -17.94 32.62
CA PHE A 92 -11.83 -18.17 33.87
C PHE A 92 -12.14 -16.86 34.60
N GLY A 93 -13.42 -16.67 34.97
CA GLY A 93 -13.93 -15.46 35.62
C GLY A 93 -14.34 -14.33 34.66
N ALA A 94 -14.22 -14.53 33.35
CA ALA A 94 -14.76 -13.58 32.37
C ALA A 94 -16.30 -13.69 32.30
N THR A 95 -16.96 -12.58 31.94
CA THR A 95 -18.41 -12.52 31.78
C THR A 95 -18.79 -12.41 30.32
N VAL A 96 -19.88 -13.08 29.94
CA VAL A 96 -20.47 -13.10 28.61
C VAL A 96 -21.81 -12.38 28.65
N SER A 97 -22.04 -11.48 27.70
CA SER A 97 -23.34 -10.80 27.56
C SER A 97 -24.14 -11.43 26.44
N TYR A 98 -25.31 -11.99 26.75
CA TYR A 98 -26.24 -12.49 25.74
C TYR A 98 -27.29 -11.43 25.36
N ARG A 99 -27.62 -11.29 24.07
CA ARG A 99 -28.83 -10.56 23.65
C ARG A 99 -30.00 -11.52 23.50
N SER A 100 -31.18 -11.07 23.93
CA SER A 100 -32.46 -11.74 23.65
C SER A 100 -32.91 -11.34 22.25
N THR A 101 -32.84 -12.23 21.26
CA THR A 101 -33.37 -12.01 19.90
C THR A 101 -34.87 -12.29 19.80
N LEU A 102 -35.64 -11.66 20.67
CA LEU A 102 -37.09 -11.53 20.51
C LEU A 102 -37.45 -10.38 19.55
N GLU A 103 -36.67 -10.17 18.49
CA GLU A 103 -37.10 -9.35 17.36
C GLU A 103 -37.51 -10.28 16.21
N THR A 104 -38.83 -10.33 16.06
CA THR A 104 -39.58 -11.06 15.05
C THR A 104 -39.30 -10.51 13.64
N ASP A 105 -38.45 -11.20 12.87
CA ASP A 105 -38.35 -11.03 11.41
C ASP A 105 -39.18 -12.07 10.63
N GLY A 106 -40.33 -12.45 11.18
CA GLY A 106 -41.46 -12.95 10.38
C GLY A 106 -41.35 -14.33 9.69
N ILE A 107 -40.29 -15.12 9.91
CA ILE A 107 -40.24 -16.49 9.38
C ILE A 107 -40.77 -17.47 10.44
N GLU A 108 -42.05 -17.84 10.31
CA GLU A 108 -42.71 -18.85 11.17
C GLU A 108 -41.98 -20.20 11.12
N GLY A 109 -41.75 -20.84 12.27
CA GLY A 109 -41.36 -22.25 12.37
C GLY A 109 -39.93 -22.56 12.82
N TRP A 110 -39.09 -21.55 13.12
CA TRP A 110 -37.68 -21.76 13.46
C TRP A 110 -37.39 -21.58 14.97
N PRO A 111 -36.48 -22.35 15.58
CA PRO A 111 -36.25 -22.27 17.03
C PRO A 111 -35.70 -20.89 17.44
N THR A 112 -36.43 -20.20 18.31
CA THR A 112 -35.95 -19.01 19.02
C THR A 112 -35.09 -19.46 20.20
N GLY A 113 -33.77 -19.50 20.01
CA GLY A 113 -32.77 -19.56 21.09
C GLY A 113 -32.10 -18.20 21.29
N LEU A 114 -31.42 -18.00 22.43
CA LEU A 114 -30.53 -16.85 22.64
C LEU A 114 -29.58 -16.71 21.45
N ALA A 115 -29.78 -15.73 20.57
CA ALA A 115 -28.91 -15.53 19.43
C ALA A 115 -27.93 -14.38 19.69
N TYR A 116 -26.73 -14.57 19.16
CA TYR A 116 -25.58 -13.70 19.31
C TYR A 116 -25.81 -12.29 18.71
N ASP A 117 -25.13 -11.30 19.28
CA ASP A 117 -25.10 -9.91 18.79
C ASP A 117 -23.86 -9.68 17.92
N PRO A 118 -23.99 -9.65 16.58
CA PRO A 118 -22.86 -9.56 15.65
C PRO A 118 -22.05 -8.26 15.74
N GLY A 119 -22.48 -7.28 16.55
CA GLY A 119 -21.79 -6.00 16.74
C GLY A 119 -20.61 -6.02 17.72
N ASP A 120 -20.40 -7.08 18.50
CA ASP A 120 -19.33 -7.15 19.51
C ASP A 120 -18.39 -8.35 19.27
N ALA A 121 -17.31 -8.09 18.51
CA ALA A 121 -16.34 -9.09 18.09
C ALA A 121 -15.53 -9.71 19.26
N ALA A 122 -15.56 -9.13 20.46
CA ALA A 122 -14.91 -9.72 21.64
C ALA A 122 -15.83 -10.70 22.38
N ASN A 123 -17.14 -10.46 22.33
CA ASN A 123 -18.12 -11.16 23.15
C ASN A 123 -18.47 -12.58 22.63
N TRP A 124 -18.47 -12.83 21.32
CA TRP A 124 -18.76 -14.19 20.80
C TRP A 124 -17.69 -15.22 21.14
N ARG A 125 -16.42 -14.82 21.22
CA ARG A 125 -15.31 -15.75 21.49
C ARG A 125 -15.46 -16.38 22.87
N LEU A 126 -15.92 -15.58 23.84
CA LEU A 126 -16.17 -16.00 25.21
C LEU A 126 -17.48 -16.80 25.34
N ALA A 127 -18.51 -16.46 24.55
CA ALA A 127 -19.80 -17.16 24.56
C ALA A 127 -19.73 -18.65 24.17
N ARG A 128 -18.66 -19.09 23.49
CA ARG A 128 -18.44 -20.52 23.19
C ARG A 128 -17.89 -21.30 24.38
N ILE A 129 -17.05 -20.63 25.16
CA ILE A 129 -16.38 -21.18 26.34
C ILE A 129 -17.36 -21.27 27.51
N ASP A 130 -18.33 -20.35 27.58
CA ASP A 130 -19.51 -20.43 28.43
C ASP A 130 -20.47 -21.51 27.88
N GLY A 131 -20.11 -22.76 28.15
CA GLY A 131 -20.79 -23.94 27.62
C GLY A 131 -22.16 -24.17 28.24
N ASN A 132 -22.39 -23.68 29.47
CA ASN A 132 -23.70 -23.78 30.12
C ASN A 132 -24.62 -22.56 29.83
N MET A 133 -24.09 -21.51 29.20
CA MET A 133 -24.76 -20.27 28.81
C MET A 133 -25.31 -19.45 29.98
N ASP A 134 -24.66 -19.49 31.14
CA ASP A 134 -25.10 -18.74 32.32
C ASP A 134 -24.58 -17.29 32.38
N GLY A 135 -23.66 -16.93 31.48
CA GLY A 135 -23.05 -15.61 31.37
C GLY A 135 -21.72 -15.48 32.09
N GLU A 136 -21.21 -16.55 32.70
CA GLU A 136 -19.97 -16.55 33.46
C GLU A 136 -19.09 -17.74 33.08
N ILE A 137 -17.86 -17.48 32.62
CA ILE A 137 -16.89 -18.54 32.36
C ILE A 137 -16.35 -19.05 33.70
N ASN A 138 -16.79 -20.22 34.14
CA ASN A 138 -16.51 -20.76 35.46
C ASN A 138 -16.42 -22.30 35.50
N ALA A 139 -16.42 -22.87 36.70
CA ALA A 139 -16.28 -24.33 36.88
C ALA A 139 -17.49 -25.13 36.34
N GLY A 140 -18.65 -24.50 36.20
CA GLY A 140 -19.87 -25.07 35.62
C GLY A 140 -19.71 -25.43 34.14
N ASP A 141 -18.78 -24.79 33.44
CA ASP A 141 -18.49 -25.08 32.03
C ASP A 141 -17.69 -26.37 31.81
N VAL A 142 -17.25 -27.05 32.88
CA VAL A 142 -16.66 -28.38 32.78
C VAL A 142 -17.71 -29.46 32.52
N THR A 143 -18.93 -29.28 33.01
CA THR A 143 -20.02 -30.25 32.83
C THR A 143 -20.37 -30.46 31.35
N PRO A 144 -20.51 -29.41 30.51
CA PRO A 144 -20.65 -29.57 29.07
C PRO A 144 -19.51 -30.40 28.43
N ILE A 145 -18.25 -30.17 28.78
CA ILE A 145 -17.11 -30.98 28.27
C ILE A 145 -17.30 -32.46 28.65
N ALA A 146 -17.67 -32.74 29.91
CA ALA A 146 -17.87 -34.12 30.36
C ALA A 146 -19.09 -34.79 29.72
N GLN A 147 -20.19 -34.06 29.52
CA GLN A 147 -21.40 -34.57 28.85
C GLN A 147 -21.16 -34.92 27.39
N HIS A 148 -20.28 -34.16 26.74
CA HIS A 148 -19.94 -34.32 25.33
C HIS A 148 -18.60 -35.03 25.09
N TRP A 149 -18.02 -35.65 26.13
CA TRP A 149 -16.69 -36.25 26.07
C TRP A 149 -16.50 -37.21 24.90
N GLN A 150 -15.37 -37.06 24.20
CA GLN A 150 -14.97 -37.87 23.06
C GLN A 150 -16.00 -37.85 21.91
N GLN A 151 -16.88 -36.85 21.88
CA GLN A 151 -17.73 -36.60 20.74
C GLN A 151 -16.97 -35.85 19.67
N SER A 152 -17.14 -36.27 18.44
CA SER A 152 -16.56 -35.63 17.26
C SER A 152 -17.63 -35.29 16.23
N LEU A 153 -17.37 -34.20 15.49
CA LEU A 153 -18.20 -33.79 14.38
C LEU A 153 -17.64 -34.33 13.05
N SER A 154 -18.45 -35.09 12.33
CA SER A 154 -18.03 -35.70 11.06
C SER A 154 -17.96 -34.72 9.89
N GLY A 155 -18.84 -33.70 9.86
CA GLY A 155 -18.75 -32.62 8.87
C GLY A 155 -20.01 -31.79 8.71
N TYR A 156 -20.09 -31.09 7.57
CA TYR A 156 -21.19 -30.21 7.19
C TYR A 156 -21.79 -30.55 5.84
N ARG A 157 -23.10 -30.36 5.75
CA ARG A 157 -23.87 -30.36 4.50
C ARG A 157 -24.27 -28.93 4.18
N VAL A 158 -24.01 -28.53 2.95
CA VAL A 158 -24.39 -27.21 2.43
C VAL A 158 -25.53 -27.39 1.47
N TYR A 159 -26.59 -26.64 1.70
CA TYR A 159 -27.81 -26.67 0.92
C TYR A 159 -28.02 -25.35 0.21
N ARG A 160 -28.61 -25.43 -0.99
CA ARG A 160 -29.08 -24.29 -1.75
C ARG A 160 -30.55 -24.46 -2.09
N GLN A 161 -31.33 -23.45 -1.79
CA GLN A 161 -32.73 -23.35 -2.17
C GLN A 161 -32.89 -22.20 -3.17
N HIS A 162 -33.64 -22.41 -4.24
CA HIS A 162 -33.89 -21.41 -5.27
C HIS A 162 -35.36 -20.97 -5.26
N GLY A 163 -35.62 -19.69 -4.97
CA GLY A 163 -36.97 -19.13 -4.88
C GLY A 163 -37.85 -19.87 -3.86
N ASP A 164 -39.12 -20.06 -4.21
CA ASP A 164 -40.11 -20.77 -3.38
C ASP A 164 -40.08 -22.31 -3.56
N GLN A 165 -39.00 -22.90 -4.09
CA GLN A 165 -38.95 -24.35 -4.25
C GLN A 165 -39.01 -25.06 -2.87
N GLU A 166 -39.88 -26.07 -2.75
CA GLU A 166 -40.06 -26.82 -1.50
C GLU A 166 -38.84 -27.68 -1.11
N SER A 167 -37.96 -27.99 -2.06
CA SER A 167 -36.79 -28.84 -1.84
C SER A 167 -35.51 -28.06 -2.09
N ALA A 168 -34.60 -28.07 -1.12
CA ALA A 168 -33.23 -27.59 -1.31
C ALA A 168 -32.36 -28.66 -1.97
N GLU A 169 -31.41 -28.22 -2.78
CA GLU A 169 -30.38 -29.02 -3.40
C GLU A 169 -29.18 -29.14 -2.46
N LEU A 170 -28.65 -30.36 -2.30
CA LEU A 170 -27.41 -30.60 -1.57
C LEU A 170 -26.22 -30.25 -2.48
N LEU A 171 -25.43 -29.25 -2.08
CA LEU A 171 -24.22 -28.84 -2.82
C LEU A 171 -22.96 -29.53 -2.30
N VAL A 172 -22.88 -29.70 -0.97
CA VAL A 172 -21.72 -30.29 -0.29
C VAL A 172 -22.21 -31.36 0.66
N GLY A 173 -21.68 -32.57 0.54
CA GLY A 173 -21.94 -33.68 1.46
C GLY A 173 -20.85 -34.76 1.41
N PRO A 174 -20.98 -35.85 2.19
CA PRO A 174 -19.97 -36.89 2.31
C PRO A 174 -19.70 -37.68 1.01
N GLU A 175 -20.68 -37.84 0.13
CA GLU A 175 -20.57 -38.73 -1.05
C GLU A 175 -20.58 -38.01 -2.42
N GLU A 176 -21.07 -36.78 -2.50
CA GLU A 176 -21.07 -35.99 -3.74
C GLU A 176 -20.57 -34.57 -3.46
N THR A 177 -19.42 -34.24 -4.04
CA THR A 177 -18.86 -32.89 -4.09
C THR A 177 -18.89 -32.44 -5.54
N LEU A 178 -19.84 -31.58 -5.89
CA LEU A 178 -19.86 -30.90 -7.18
C LEU A 178 -18.72 -29.87 -7.25
N GLY A 179 -17.50 -30.30 -7.62
CA GLY A 179 -16.42 -29.42 -8.12
C GLY A 179 -15.67 -28.58 -7.08
N LEU A 180 -14.33 -28.64 -7.17
CA LEU A 180 -13.33 -27.70 -6.59
C LEU A 180 -13.74 -27.01 -5.28
N PHE A 181 -13.78 -27.78 -4.20
CA PHE A 181 -13.89 -27.25 -2.84
C PHE A 181 -12.50 -27.08 -2.23
N SER A 182 -12.21 -25.89 -1.72
CA SER A 182 -11.16 -25.70 -0.72
C SER A 182 -11.84 -25.43 0.61
N VAL A 183 -11.92 -26.45 1.45
CA VAL A 183 -12.25 -26.25 2.86
C VAL A 183 -10.99 -25.74 3.54
N GLU A 184 -10.89 -24.43 3.69
CA GLU A 184 -9.90 -23.84 4.58
C GLU A 184 -10.46 -23.83 6.00
N ARG A 185 -10.20 -24.90 6.74
CA ARG A 185 -10.24 -24.78 8.20
C ARG A 185 -9.08 -23.87 8.57
N SER A 186 -9.38 -22.68 9.07
CA SER A 186 -8.39 -21.95 9.87
C SER A 186 -7.79 -22.96 10.85
N ALA A 187 -6.47 -23.08 10.89
CA ALA A 187 -5.84 -23.91 11.92
C ALA A 187 -6.41 -23.48 13.28
N PRO A 188 -6.72 -24.41 14.19
CA PRO A 188 -7.11 -24.06 15.55
C PRO A 188 -6.07 -23.07 16.07
N ASP A 189 -6.46 -21.81 16.21
CA ASP A 189 -5.58 -20.75 16.67
C ASP A 189 -6.13 -20.22 17.99
N ASP A 190 -5.24 -19.72 18.83
CA ASP A 190 -5.60 -19.13 20.12
C ASP A 190 -6.58 -17.93 20.00
N ASN A 191 -6.96 -17.54 18.77
CA ASN A 191 -7.90 -16.47 18.46
C ASN A 191 -9.32 -16.97 18.13
N ASN A 192 -9.55 -18.28 18.12
CA ASN A 192 -10.87 -18.90 18.00
C ASN A 192 -11.62 -18.44 16.73
N ARG A 193 -10.93 -18.32 15.58
CA ARG A 193 -11.49 -17.76 14.33
C ARG A 193 -12.66 -18.61 13.79
N PRO A 194 -13.71 -17.98 13.19
CA PRO A 194 -14.80 -18.74 12.60
C PRO A 194 -14.32 -19.63 11.45
N VAL A 195 -15.05 -20.71 11.20
CA VAL A 195 -14.72 -21.62 10.11
C VAL A 195 -15.27 -21.03 8.81
N SER A 196 -14.39 -20.79 7.84
CA SER A 196 -14.72 -20.22 6.55
C SER A 196 -14.71 -21.30 5.48
N TYR A 197 -15.70 -21.29 4.59
CA TYR A 197 -15.83 -22.28 3.54
C TYR A 197 -16.14 -21.58 2.22
N SER A 198 -15.28 -21.77 1.23
CA SER A 198 -15.48 -21.20 -0.09
C SER A 198 -15.75 -22.31 -1.10
N PHE A 199 -16.74 -22.09 -1.97
CA PHE A 199 -17.00 -22.94 -3.12
C PHE A 199 -17.42 -22.11 -4.33
N SER A 200 -17.15 -22.60 -5.52
CA SER A 200 -17.69 -21.97 -6.72
C SER A 200 -19.09 -22.54 -6.99
N ASP A 201 -20.08 -21.67 -7.16
CA ASP A 201 -21.41 -22.06 -7.58
C ASP A 201 -21.73 -21.48 -8.97
N THR A 202 -22.72 -22.02 -9.66
CA THR A 202 -23.24 -21.39 -10.89
C THR A 202 -24.63 -20.85 -10.61
N LEU A 203 -24.72 -19.52 -10.48
CA LEU A 203 -25.99 -18.82 -10.25
C LEU A 203 -26.63 -18.53 -11.60
N THR A 204 -27.52 -19.42 -12.03
CA THR A 204 -28.13 -19.34 -13.36
C THR A 204 -29.27 -18.31 -13.46
N ASP A 205 -29.78 -17.83 -12.32
CA ASP A 205 -30.92 -16.91 -12.25
C ASP A 205 -30.64 -15.71 -11.31
N ALA A 206 -31.20 -14.55 -11.62
CA ALA A 206 -31.08 -13.36 -10.77
C ALA A 206 -31.97 -13.47 -9.52
N GLY A 207 -31.39 -13.78 -8.37
CA GLY A 207 -31.78 -13.09 -7.12
C GLY A 207 -32.53 -13.82 -6.00
N GLU A 208 -32.75 -15.13 -6.02
CA GLU A 208 -33.44 -15.82 -4.89
C GLU A 208 -32.76 -17.12 -4.42
N TYR A 209 -31.43 -17.15 -4.38
CA TYR A 209 -30.73 -18.28 -3.76
C TYR A 209 -30.63 -18.07 -2.25
N LEU A 210 -31.06 -19.07 -1.49
CA LEU A 210 -30.87 -19.17 -0.05
C LEU A 210 -29.91 -20.32 0.22
N TYR A 211 -28.89 -20.05 1.03
CA TYR A 211 -27.96 -21.07 1.51
C TYR A 211 -28.20 -21.34 2.98
N TYR A 212 -28.16 -22.61 3.36
CA TYR A 212 -28.14 -23.01 4.75
C TYR A 212 -27.19 -24.20 4.93
N VAL A 213 -26.68 -24.33 6.14
CA VAL A 213 -25.69 -25.36 6.49
C VAL A 213 -26.23 -26.18 7.64
N ALA A 214 -26.13 -27.50 7.51
CA ALA A 214 -26.46 -28.43 8.58
C ALA A 214 -25.23 -29.27 8.91
N ALA A 215 -24.95 -29.43 10.19
CA ALA A 215 -23.91 -30.34 10.65
C ALA A 215 -24.44 -31.79 10.55
N TYR A 216 -23.61 -32.75 10.13
CA TYR A 216 -24.01 -34.15 9.94
C TYR A 216 -23.04 -35.14 10.59
N ASP A 217 -23.53 -36.35 10.80
CA ASP A 217 -22.79 -37.49 11.33
C ASP A 217 -22.52 -38.53 10.22
N ALA A 218 -21.30 -39.04 10.14
CA ALA A 218 -20.91 -40.03 9.14
C ALA A 218 -21.55 -41.41 9.37
N ASP A 219 -21.95 -41.73 10.61
CA ASP A 219 -22.48 -43.04 11.00
C ASP A 219 -24.01 -43.08 11.11
N SER A 220 -24.69 -41.93 11.04
CA SER A 220 -26.14 -41.83 11.03
C SER A 220 -26.66 -41.00 9.86
N GLU A 221 -27.78 -41.39 9.24
CA GLU A 221 -28.45 -40.56 8.24
C GLU A 221 -29.05 -39.25 8.83
N GLY A 222 -28.76 -38.93 10.09
CA GLY A 222 -29.31 -37.79 10.82
C GLY A 222 -28.53 -36.49 10.61
N GLU A 223 -29.25 -35.38 10.55
CA GLU A 223 -28.71 -34.03 10.53
C GLU A 223 -29.06 -33.30 11.82
N GLY A 224 -28.15 -32.43 12.27
CA GLY A 224 -28.47 -31.42 13.27
C GLY A 224 -29.42 -30.35 12.71
N PRO A 225 -29.95 -29.46 13.57
CA PRO A 225 -30.78 -28.35 13.10
C PRO A 225 -30.00 -27.49 12.09
N PRO A 226 -30.58 -27.18 10.91
CA PRO A 226 -29.91 -26.34 9.92
C PRO A 226 -29.79 -24.90 10.43
N SER A 227 -28.78 -24.19 9.93
CA SER A 227 -28.62 -22.76 10.14
C SER A 227 -29.86 -22.00 9.63
N ARG A 228 -30.02 -20.75 10.08
CA ARG A 228 -30.93 -19.82 9.39
C ARG A 228 -30.46 -19.67 7.93
N PRO A 229 -31.37 -19.73 6.95
CA PRO A 229 -31.00 -19.52 5.56
C PRO A 229 -30.57 -18.08 5.32
N VAL A 230 -29.57 -17.89 4.44
CA VAL A 230 -29.05 -16.58 4.07
C VAL A 230 -29.04 -16.37 2.57
N ARG A 231 -29.32 -15.13 2.16
CA ARG A 231 -29.16 -14.68 0.78
C ARG A 231 -27.70 -14.25 0.57
N PRO A 232 -27.05 -14.65 -0.53
CA PRO A 232 -25.71 -14.15 -0.84
C PRO A 232 -25.76 -12.65 -1.11
N SER A 233 -24.90 -11.87 -0.44
CA SER A 233 -24.66 -10.46 -0.76
C SER A 233 -23.46 -10.33 -1.71
N LEU A 234 -23.53 -9.40 -2.66
CA LEU A 234 -22.39 -9.08 -3.51
C LEU A 234 -21.31 -8.40 -2.65
N ASN A 235 -20.08 -8.91 -2.69
CA ASN A 235 -18.92 -8.30 -2.03
C ASN A 235 -18.31 -7.21 -2.91
N ILE A 236 -18.16 -5.99 -2.40
CA ILE A 236 -17.49 -4.90 -3.10
C ILE A 236 -16.02 -4.86 -2.64
N PRO A 237 -15.02 -4.88 -3.54
CA PRO A 237 -13.63 -4.80 -3.12
C PRO A 237 -13.34 -3.55 -2.27
N PRO A 238 -12.38 -3.64 -1.32
CA PRO A 238 -12.00 -2.50 -0.50
C PRO A 238 -11.36 -1.40 -1.34
N LEU A 239 -11.19 -0.22 -0.75
CA LEU A 239 -10.43 0.90 -1.30
C LEU A 239 -9.13 1.08 -0.51
N ALA A 240 -8.00 0.79 -1.14
CA ALA A 240 -6.68 0.99 -0.55
C ALA A 240 -6.28 2.47 -0.56
N THR A 241 -5.85 2.98 0.59
CA THR A 241 -5.28 4.33 0.72
C THR A 241 -3.99 4.25 1.52
N LEU A 242 -2.92 4.88 1.02
CA LEU A 242 -1.61 4.88 1.67
C LEU A 242 -1.04 6.30 1.71
N SER A 243 -0.56 6.70 2.87
CA SER A 243 0.17 7.95 3.08
C SER A 243 1.56 7.68 3.64
N VAL A 244 2.48 8.63 3.43
CA VAL A 244 3.88 8.53 3.86
C VAL A 244 4.33 9.84 4.50
N ASP A 245 5.11 9.74 5.59
CA ASP A 245 5.73 10.88 6.25
C ASP A 245 7.17 10.55 6.71
N PRO A 246 8.19 11.33 6.30
CA PRO A 246 8.15 12.36 5.25
C PRO A 246 8.05 11.74 3.84
N PRO A 247 7.51 12.47 2.84
CA PRO A 247 7.40 11.98 1.45
C PRO A 247 8.72 11.93 0.68
N GLY A 248 9.80 12.45 1.25
CA GLY A 248 11.14 12.45 0.66
C GLY A 248 12.15 13.13 1.59
N GLY A 249 13.43 13.03 1.26
CA GLY A 249 14.51 13.62 2.06
C GLY A 249 15.87 12.98 1.83
N ALA A 250 16.84 13.35 2.66
CA ALA A 250 18.20 12.85 2.58
C ALA A 250 18.30 11.39 3.02
N ALA A 251 19.23 10.65 2.42
CA ALA A 251 19.54 9.28 2.81
C ALA A 251 20.42 9.23 4.08
N PRO A 252 20.23 8.25 4.99
CA PRO A 252 19.10 7.32 5.03
C PRO A 252 17.82 8.02 5.48
N LEU A 253 16.72 7.81 4.75
CA LEU A 253 15.42 8.38 5.09
C LEU A 253 14.62 7.34 5.85
N GLN A 254 14.23 7.65 7.09
CA GLN A 254 13.23 6.86 7.81
C GLN A 254 11.85 7.44 7.51
N VAL A 255 10.90 6.59 7.11
CA VAL A 255 9.52 7.00 6.85
C VAL A 255 8.53 6.17 7.66
N SER A 256 7.41 6.79 7.99
CA SER A 256 6.21 6.14 8.49
C SER A 256 5.19 6.05 7.37
N LEU A 257 4.54 4.90 7.26
CA LEU A 257 3.48 4.59 6.31
C LEU A 257 2.18 4.40 7.09
N ASP A 258 1.12 5.08 6.68
CA ASP A 258 -0.19 5.02 7.33
C ASP A 258 -1.25 4.66 6.28
N ALA A 259 -1.86 3.48 6.46
CA ALA A 259 -2.94 2.95 5.64
C ALA A 259 -4.33 3.03 6.29
N SER A 260 -4.46 3.69 7.43
CA SER A 260 -5.68 3.75 8.26
C SER A 260 -6.87 4.41 7.57
N ALA A 261 -6.62 5.18 6.50
CA ALA A 261 -7.65 5.78 5.65
C ALA A 261 -8.25 4.78 4.63
N SER A 262 -7.73 3.55 4.54
CA SER A 262 -8.34 2.50 3.72
C SER A 262 -9.72 2.13 4.25
N SER A 263 -10.64 1.78 3.37
CA SER A 263 -12.03 1.51 3.74
C SER A 263 -12.68 0.45 2.88
N ASP A 264 -13.73 -0.16 3.39
CA ASP A 264 -14.55 -1.14 2.67
C ASP A 264 -16.01 -0.64 2.68
N PRO A 265 -16.67 -0.46 1.51
CA PRO A 265 -18.04 0.04 1.43
C PRO A 265 -19.12 -0.86 2.01
N ASP A 266 -18.92 -2.19 2.02
CA ASP A 266 -19.93 -3.18 2.45
C ASP A 266 -19.44 -4.15 3.53
N GLY A 267 -18.16 -4.04 3.91
CA GLY A 267 -17.57 -4.84 4.99
C GLY A 267 -16.54 -4.10 5.82
N ARG A 268 -15.46 -4.80 6.17
CA ARG A 268 -14.31 -4.28 6.91
C ARG A 268 -13.00 -4.89 6.42
N ILE A 269 -11.92 -4.12 6.52
CA ILE A 269 -10.58 -4.62 6.22
C ILE A 269 -10.11 -5.57 7.34
N VAL A 270 -9.65 -6.76 6.95
CA VAL A 270 -9.13 -7.80 7.86
C VAL A 270 -7.63 -8.02 7.73
N SER A 271 -6.97 -7.48 6.70
CA SER A 271 -5.52 -7.57 6.52
C SER A 271 -4.95 -6.39 5.72
N TYR A 272 -3.80 -5.90 6.17
CA TYR A 272 -2.90 -4.98 5.49
C TYR A 272 -1.59 -5.71 5.21
N GLU A 273 -1.11 -5.63 3.97
CA GLU A 273 0.14 -6.25 3.54
C GLU A 273 1.00 -5.23 2.82
N PHE A 274 2.21 -4.99 3.34
CA PHE A 274 3.16 -4.00 2.81
C PHE A 274 4.36 -4.71 2.17
N ASP A 275 4.62 -4.38 0.91
CA ASP A 275 5.85 -4.67 0.18
C ASP A 275 6.67 -3.37 0.23
N LEU A 276 7.71 -3.37 1.07
CA LEU A 276 8.46 -2.18 1.44
C LEU A 276 9.65 -1.93 0.52
N ASP A 277 10.11 -2.95 -0.21
CA ASP A 277 11.27 -2.86 -1.09
C ASP A 277 10.93 -2.98 -2.60
N GLY A 278 9.67 -3.29 -2.92
CA GLY A 278 9.16 -3.41 -4.28
C GLY A 278 9.58 -4.69 -4.99
N ASP A 279 10.00 -5.74 -4.26
CA ASP A 279 10.42 -7.02 -4.82
C ASP A 279 9.24 -7.92 -5.22
N GLY A 280 8.01 -7.50 -4.90
CA GLY A 280 6.77 -8.24 -5.15
C GLY A 280 6.38 -9.20 -4.03
N LYS A 281 7.10 -9.24 -2.91
CA LYS A 281 6.74 -9.95 -1.69
C LYS A 281 6.38 -8.96 -0.59
N TYR A 282 5.42 -9.35 0.24
CA TYR A 282 5.02 -8.55 1.38
C TYR A 282 5.95 -8.85 2.57
N ASP A 283 6.57 -7.80 3.10
CA ASP A 283 7.47 -7.84 4.26
C ASP A 283 6.70 -7.83 5.58
N GLN A 284 5.54 -7.15 5.59
CA GLN A 284 4.67 -7.01 6.74
C GLN A 284 3.25 -7.38 6.34
N ALA A 285 2.59 -8.20 7.18
CA ALA A 285 1.20 -8.62 7.01
C ALA A 285 0.50 -8.67 8.37
N GLY A 286 -0.73 -8.17 8.46
CA GLY A 286 -1.51 -8.25 9.69
C GLY A 286 -2.69 -7.27 9.73
N ILE A 287 -3.25 -7.03 10.92
CA ILE A 287 -4.37 -6.10 11.12
C ILE A 287 -3.93 -4.66 11.39
N ASP A 288 -2.63 -4.42 11.53
CA ASP A 288 -2.06 -3.11 11.83
C ASP A 288 -1.96 -2.29 10.53
N PRO A 289 -2.61 -1.12 10.44
CA PRO A 289 -2.57 -0.26 9.25
C PRO A 289 -1.26 0.53 9.12
N ASP A 290 -0.34 0.44 10.09
CA ASP A 290 0.89 1.23 10.09
C ASP A 290 2.13 0.39 9.77
N ALA A 291 3.09 0.97 9.06
CA ALA A 291 4.40 0.39 8.79
C ALA A 291 5.52 1.43 8.87
N THR A 292 6.77 0.99 9.05
CA THR A 292 7.94 1.87 8.99
C THR A 292 9.04 1.25 8.14
N ALA A 293 9.73 2.08 7.37
CA ALA A 293 10.81 1.65 6.48
C ALA A 293 11.97 2.65 6.48
N SER A 294 13.16 2.18 6.10
CA SER A 294 14.32 3.06 5.89
C SER A 294 14.93 2.84 4.51
N PHE A 295 15.14 3.94 3.80
CA PHE A 295 15.54 3.94 2.41
C PHE A 295 16.91 4.62 2.22
N GLY A 296 17.74 4.01 1.38
CA GLY A 296 18.98 4.63 0.88
C GLY A 296 18.68 5.62 -0.25
N SER A 297 19.71 6.24 -0.81
CA SER A 297 19.56 7.12 -1.98
C SER A 297 18.92 6.38 -3.16
N GLY A 298 18.01 7.02 -3.88
CA GLY A 298 17.32 6.46 -5.04
C GLY A 298 15.80 6.63 -4.97
N SER A 299 15.13 6.06 -5.97
CA SER A 299 13.66 5.98 -6.02
C SER A 299 13.24 4.59 -5.55
N HIS A 300 12.33 4.53 -4.58
CA HIS A 300 11.83 3.30 -3.96
C HIS A 300 10.31 3.24 -4.16
N THR A 301 9.78 2.07 -4.49
CA THR A 301 8.32 1.88 -4.61
C THR A 301 7.85 0.97 -3.51
N VAL A 302 6.91 1.46 -2.70
CA VAL A 302 6.21 0.69 -1.68
C VAL A 302 4.84 0.32 -2.24
N ARG A 303 4.40 -0.92 -2.01
CA ARG A 303 3.06 -1.38 -2.34
C ARG A 303 2.29 -1.77 -1.08
N LEU A 304 1.06 -1.31 -0.98
CA LEU A 304 0.09 -1.79 -0.01
C LEU A 304 -0.94 -2.67 -0.72
N ARG A 305 -1.28 -3.82 -0.11
CA ARG A 305 -2.49 -4.58 -0.40
C ARG A 305 -3.38 -4.62 0.83
N VAL A 306 -4.66 -4.33 0.66
CA VAL A 306 -5.68 -4.48 1.71
C VAL A 306 -6.63 -5.61 1.32
N THR A 307 -7.06 -6.40 2.30
CA THR A 307 -8.02 -7.50 2.12
C THR A 307 -9.22 -7.28 3.01
N ASP A 308 -10.43 -7.39 2.46
CA ASP A 308 -11.69 -7.30 3.19
C ASP A 308 -12.12 -8.62 3.86
N ASP A 309 -13.20 -8.57 4.64
CA ASP A 309 -13.80 -9.75 5.23
C ASP A 309 -14.60 -10.61 4.25
N GLY A 310 -14.81 -10.19 3.00
CA GLY A 310 -15.27 -11.03 1.90
C GLY A 310 -14.15 -11.81 1.21
N GLY A 311 -12.87 -11.49 1.48
CA GLY A 311 -11.69 -12.01 0.81
C GLY A 311 -11.28 -11.28 -0.47
N ALA A 312 -11.97 -10.20 -0.87
CA ALA A 312 -11.52 -9.37 -1.98
C ALA A 312 -10.42 -8.40 -1.54
N THR A 313 -9.64 -7.95 -2.52
CA THR A 313 -8.44 -7.16 -2.27
C THR A 313 -8.37 -5.96 -3.18
N ASP A 314 -7.71 -4.90 -2.70
CA ASP A 314 -7.26 -3.77 -3.52
C ASP A 314 -5.81 -3.44 -3.21
N SER A 315 -5.10 -2.77 -4.12
CA SER A 315 -3.69 -2.45 -3.95
C SER A 315 -3.33 -1.07 -4.49
N ILE A 316 -2.39 -0.41 -3.82
CA ILE A 316 -1.88 0.91 -4.21
C ILE A 316 -0.35 0.95 -4.10
N ASP A 317 0.29 1.58 -5.09
CA ASP A 317 1.73 1.80 -5.14
C ASP A 317 2.05 3.25 -4.80
N LEU A 318 3.13 3.47 -4.05
CA LEU A 318 3.62 4.79 -3.65
C LEU A 318 5.14 4.87 -3.88
N THR A 319 5.59 5.86 -4.65
CA THR A 319 7.01 6.10 -4.91
C THR A 319 7.59 7.12 -3.94
N ILE A 320 8.69 6.76 -3.29
CA ILE A 320 9.44 7.59 -2.34
C ILE A 320 10.81 7.88 -2.96
N ASN A 321 11.11 9.17 -3.15
CA ASN A 321 12.40 9.61 -3.69
C ASN A 321 13.31 10.07 -2.55
N VAL A 322 14.50 9.49 -2.50
CA VAL A 322 15.46 9.67 -1.41
C VAL A 322 16.80 10.15 -1.99
N GLY A 323 17.29 11.26 -1.47
CA GLY A 323 18.46 11.96 -1.99
C GLY A 323 18.13 13.39 -2.41
N ASP A 324 19.17 14.21 -2.50
CA ASP A 324 19.04 15.62 -2.88
C ASP A 324 19.11 15.74 -4.41
N GLU A 325 18.14 16.40 -5.03
CA GLU A 325 18.25 16.85 -6.43
C GLU A 325 18.19 18.38 -6.48
N ILE A 326 19.32 19.01 -6.80
CA ILE A 326 19.43 20.45 -6.97
C ILE A 326 20.06 20.71 -8.34
N ILE A 327 19.36 21.46 -9.19
CA ILE A 327 19.85 21.92 -10.49
C ILE A 327 20.14 23.41 -10.39
N PRO A 328 21.38 23.82 -10.08
CA PRO A 328 21.74 25.22 -9.97
C PRO A 328 21.65 25.92 -11.33
N LEU A 329 20.99 27.07 -11.38
CA LEU A 329 20.86 27.89 -12.57
C LEU A 329 21.19 29.36 -12.25
N ILE A 330 22.08 29.95 -13.05
CA ILE A 330 22.35 31.39 -13.02
C ILE A 330 21.67 32.04 -14.22
N THR A 331 20.77 32.98 -13.95
CA THR A 331 20.31 33.93 -14.97
C THR A 331 21.01 35.26 -14.82
N SER A 332 21.30 35.93 -15.93
CA SER A 332 21.94 37.24 -15.95
C SER A 332 21.13 38.22 -16.76
N ASN A 333 21.06 39.48 -16.33
CA ASN A 333 20.45 40.55 -17.12
C ASN A 333 21.19 40.81 -18.45
N LYS A 334 22.50 40.55 -18.52
CA LYS A 334 23.34 40.67 -19.72
C LYS A 334 24.61 39.83 -19.61
N GLN A 335 25.21 39.46 -20.74
CA GLN A 335 26.47 38.69 -20.75
C GLN A 335 27.71 39.55 -20.96
N ALA A 336 27.54 40.81 -21.35
CA ALA A 336 28.64 41.75 -21.51
C ALA A 336 28.21 43.19 -21.18
N ASP A 337 29.13 44.01 -20.69
CA ASP A 337 28.87 45.41 -20.34
C ASP A 337 30.13 46.29 -20.37
N MET A 338 29.93 47.60 -20.46
CA MET A 338 31.02 48.59 -20.44
C MET A 338 31.25 49.11 -19.04
N LEU A 339 32.50 49.49 -18.72
CA LEU A 339 32.76 50.22 -17.48
C LEU A 339 32.04 51.59 -17.46
N PRO A 340 31.40 51.97 -16.34
CA PRO A 340 31.16 51.17 -15.13
C PRO A 340 30.09 50.08 -15.38
N ALA A 341 30.51 48.83 -15.21
CA ALA A 341 29.69 47.67 -15.56
C ALA A 341 28.89 47.19 -14.35
N ILE A 342 27.64 46.79 -14.59
CA ILE A 342 26.76 46.26 -13.54
C ILE A 342 26.01 45.03 -14.06
N PHE A 343 26.25 43.88 -13.42
CA PHE A 343 25.53 42.64 -13.70
C PHE A 343 24.61 42.29 -12.53
N LEU A 344 23.43 41.80 -12.88
CA LEU A 344 22.46 41.27 -11.94
C LEU A 344 22.31 39.78 -12.22
N LEU A 345 22.82 38.96 -11.30
CA LEU A 345 22.81 37.50 -11.40
C LEU A 345 21.78 36.93 -10.43
N ASP A 346 20.94 36.01 -10.89
CA ASP A 346 19.79 35.53 -10.14
C ASP A 346 19.76 34.00 -10.11
N SER A 347 19.73 33.45 -8.89
CA SER A 347 19.71 32.01 -8.62
C SER A 347 18.30 31.45 -8.49
N ARG A 348 17.25 32.29 -8.46
CA ARG A 348 15.86 31.91 -8.19
C ARG A 348 15.20 31.02 -9.25
N GLN A 349 15.88 30.80 -10.38
CA GLN A 349 15.43 29.83 -11.40
C GLN A 349 16.07 28.44 -11.22
N SER A 350 16.86 28.22 -10.18
CA SER A 350 17.38 26.89 -9.85
C SER A 350 16.24 25.94 -9.49
N ASP A 351 16.33 24.69 -9.91
CA ASP A 351 15.39 23.64 -9.51
C ASP A 351 15.86 23.02 -8.18
N ILE A 352 14.98 22.99 -7.18
CA ILE A 352 15.32 22.60 -5.81
C ILE A 352 14.26 21.66 -5.26
N SER A 353 14.64 20.42 -5.00
CA SER A 353 13.79 19.40 -4.38
C SER A 353 13.91 19.34 -2.85
N VAL A 354 14.90 20.02 -2.24
CA VAL A 354 15.24 19.92 -0.82
C VAL A 354 15.63 21.27 -0.19
N PRO A 355 15.48 21.46 1.14
CA PRO A 355 15.92 22.68 1.81
C PRO A 355 17.43 22.96 1.66
N LEU A 356 17.78 24.23 1.48
CA LEU A 356 19.16 24.69 1.39
C LEU A 356 19.78 24.96 2.77
N ALA A 357 21.06 24.65 2.90
CA ALA A 357 21.93 25.15 3.95
C ALA A 357 22.61 26.46 3.52
N THR A 358 23.16 26.51 2.30
CA THR A 358 23.89 27.67 1.80
C THR A 358 23.65 27.92 0.30
N VAL A 359 23.69 29.20 -0.07
CA VAL A 359 23.74 29.74 -1.43
C VAL A 359 24.96 30.63 -1.49
N GLU A 360 25.97 30.26 -2.27
CA GLU A 360 27.26 30.94 -2.29
C GLU A 360 27.67 31.33 -3.70
N TRP A 361 27.98 32.61 -3.87
CA TRP A 361 28.48 33.18 -5.13
C TRP A 361 29.99 33.41 -5.04
N PHE A 362 30.73 32.94 -6.04
CA PHE A 362 32.17 33.12 -6.16
C PHE A 362 32.49 33.82 -7.47
N VAL A 363 33.45 34.74 -7.45
CA VAL A 363 33.96 35.39 -8.65
C VAL A 363 35.37 34.86 -8.91
N ASN A 364 35.61 34.43 -10.14
CA ASN A 364 36.83 33.78 -10.59
C ASN A 364 37.19 32.56 -9.71
N ASP A 365 38.48 32.38 -9.40
CA ASP A 365 39.00 31.26 -8.62
C ASP A 365 39.13 31.61 -7.12
N ASP A 366 38.32 32.55 -6.62
CA ASP A 366 38.34 32.93 -5.20
C ASP A 366 37.91 31.76 -4.30
N GLU A 367 38.64 31.52 -3.21
CA GLU A 367 38.34 30.46 -2.23
C GLU A 367 37.21 30.87 -1.25
N LEU A 368 36.95 32.16 -1.10
CA LEU A 368 35.89 32.68 -0.23
C LEU A 368 34.73 33.21 -1.06
N PRO A 369 33.48 32.99 -0.63
CA PRO A 369 32.33 33.48 -1.35
C PRO A 369 32.28 35.01 -1.32
N SER A 370 31.98 35.62 -2.47
CA SER A 370 31.70 37.05 -2.60
C SER A 370 30.34 37.41 -1.98
N GLN A 371 29.39 36.48 -1.97
CA GLN A 371 28.09 36.58 -1.28
C GLN A 371 27.66 35.20 -0.78
N SER A 372 27.09 35.15 0.42
CA SER A 372 26.56 33.92 1.03
C SER A 372 25.17 34.21 1.64
N SER A 373 24.24 33.28 1.46
CA SER A 373 22.84 33.32 1.92
C SER A 373 22.36 31.91 2.29
N THR A 374 21.17 31.79 2.88
CA THR A 374 20.48 30.51 3.14
C THR A 374 19.28 30.29 2.22
N GLU A 375 18.92 31.29 1.42
CA GLU A 375 17.81 31.24 0.45
C GLU A 375 18.29 31.76 -0.90
N LEU A 376 17.62 31.31 -1.98
CA LEU A 376 17.88 31.80 -3.33
C LEU A 376 17.75 33.31 -3.39
N ASP A 377 18.68 33.94 -4.08
CA ASP A 377 18.89 35.38 -4.02
C ASP A 377 19.37 35.94 -5.36
N THR A 378 19.69 37.22 -5.31
CA THR A 378 20.28 37.94 -6.43
C THR A 378 21.63 38.49 -5.99
N PHE A 379 22.63 38.36 -6.87
CA PHE A 379 23.98 38.87 -6.67
C PHE A 379 24.23 40.04 -7.62
N LEU A 380 24.53 41.20 -7.03
CA LEU A 380 24.91 42.42 -7.76
C LEU A 380 26.43 42.43 -7.94
N PHE A 381 26.89 42.32 -9.18
CA PHE A 381 28.31 42.29 -9.50
C PHE A 381 28.75 43.55 -10.25
N GLU A 382 29.67 44.31 -9.63
CA GLU A 382 30.18 45.60 -10.12
C GLU A 382 31.70 45.53 -10.40
N PRO A 383 32.13 44.93 -11.52
CA PRO A 383 33.55 44.83 -11.85
C PRO A 383 34.16 46.20 -12.13
N VAL A 384 35.38 46.42 -11.63
CA VAL A 384 36.14 47.68 -11.78
C VAL A 384 37.26 47.60 -12.82
N PHE A 385 37.50 46.40 -13.37
CA PHE A 385 38.48 46.18 -14.43
C PHE A 385 37.81 45.55 -15.66
N THR A 386 38.44 45.71 -16.81
CA THR A 386 38.04 45.03 -18.03
C THR A 386 38.57 43.60 -18.04
N GLY A 387 37.90 42.71 -18.75
CA GLY A 387 38.30 41.31 -18.86
C GLY A 387 37.13 40.33 -18.86
N PHE A 388 37.47 39.05 -18.74
CA PHE A 388 36.51 37.97 -18.56
C PHE A 388 36.42 37.60 -17.08
N TYR A 389 35.20 37.50 -16.59
CA TYR A 389 34.88 37.07 -15.24
C TYR A 389 34.13 35.75 -15.29
N GLN A 390 34.52 34.79 -14.45
CA GLN A 390 33.76 33.56 -14.27
C GLN A 390 33.02 33.64 -12.94
N VAL A 391 31.70 33.67 -12.95
CA VAL A 391 30.92 33.64 -11.71
C VAL A 391 30.41 32.23 -11.49
N ARG A 392 30.71 31.66 -10.33
CA ARG A 392 30.27 30.33 -9.90
C ARG A 392 29.21 30.48 -8.81
N LEU A 393 28.12 29.76 -8.95
CA LEU A 393 27.09 29.58 -7.92
C LEU A 393 27.24 28.18 -7.33
N VAL A 394 27.31 28.08 -6.01
CA VAL A 394 27.32 26.81 -5.26
C VAL A 394 26.09 26.79 -4.35
N LEU A 395 25.26 25.76 -4.49
CA LEU A 395 24.09 25.51 -3.64
C LEU A 395 24.37 24.27 -2.80
N THR A 396 24.26 24.39 -1.47
CA THR A 396 24.46 23.26 -0.55
C THR A 396 23.16 22.92 0.14
N SER A 397 22.75 21.65 0.10
CA SER A 397 21.57 21.16 0.83
C SER A 397 21.82 21.14 2.34
N GLN A 398 20.75 21.05 3.15
CA GLN A 398 20.90 20.79 4.60
C GLN A 398 21.58 19.47 4.94
N ALA A 399 21.62 18.51 4.01
CA ALA A 399 22.35 17.26 4.14
C ALA A 399 23.85 17.39 3.82
N GLY A 400 24.31 18.56 3.36
CA GLY A 400 25.72 18.86 3.09
C GLY A 400 26.19 18.51 1.68
N HIS A 401 25.30 18.14 0.75
CA HIS A 401 25.66 17.96 -0.66
C HIS A 401 25.68 19.29 -1.39
N SER A 402 26.75 19.57 -2.13
CA SER A 402 26.92 20.82 -2.88
C SER A 402 26.82 20.60 -4.39
N TYR A 403 26.15 21.54 -5.06
CA TYR A 403 25.93 21.56 -6.50
C TYR A 403 26.40 22.89 -7.05
N GLU A 404 27.13 22.89 -8.17
CA GLU A 404 27.67 24.12 -8.73
C GLU A 404 27.31 24.34 -10.20
N THR A 405 27.21 25.60 -10.60
CA THR A 405 27.14 26.04 -12.01
C THR A 405 27.94 27.32 -12.21
N LYS A 406 28.26 27.64 -13.46
CA LYS A 406 29.11 28.78 -13.82
C LYS A 406 28.54 29.58 -14.99
N ILE A 407 28.77 30.89 -14.97
CA ILE A 407 28.53 31.79 -16.10
C ILE A 407 29.79 32.62 -16.38
N SER A 408 30.03 32.95 -17.65
CA SER A 408 31.10 33.86 -18.07
C SER A 408 30.52 35.22 -18.46
N LEU A 409 31.13 36.29 -17.95
CA LEU A 409 30.76 37.68 -18.22
C LEU A 409 31.95 38.42 -18.83
N GLN A 410 31.68 39.33 -19.77
CA GLN A 410 32.72 40.14 -20.43
C GLN A 410 32.56 41.63 -20.09
N VAL A 411 33.66 42.25 -19.66
CA VAL A 411 33.73 43.68 -19.35
C VAL A 411 34.75 44.36 -20.25
N TYR A 412 34.38 45.47 -20.86
CA TYR A 412 35.25 46.20 -21.78
C TYR A 412 35.27 47.70 -21.46
N ASP A 413 36.36 48.37 -21.88
CA ASP A 413 36.53 49.81 -21.70
C ASP A 413 35.66 50.55 -22.73
N GLY A 414 35.16 51.72 -22.35
CA GLY A 414 34.45 52.61 -23.25
C GLY A 414 35.32 53.26 -24.31
N ASP A 415 36.64 53.15 -24.15
CA ASP A 415 37.63 53.74 -25.04
C ASP A 415 38.62 52.69 -25.56
N ASP A 416 38.17 51.79 -26.45
CA ASP A 416 39.00 51.45 -27.61
C ASP A 416 38.20 50.74 -28.70
N SER A 417 38.31 51.26 -29.92
CA SER A 417 38.47 50.46 -31.14
C SER A 417 37.84 49.05 -31.16
N VAL A 418 36.50 48.97 -31.15
CA VAL A 418 35.89 48.00 -32.07
C VAL A 418 36.35 48.45 -33.46
N PRO A 419 37.04 47.65 -34.29
CA PRO A 419 37.15 47.98 -35.70
C PRO A 419 35.73 47.93 -36.28
N ARG A 420 35.02 49.05 -36.16
CA ARG A 420 33.83 49.32 -36.95
C ARG A 420 34.34 49.55 -38.36
N ILE A 421 34.51 48.49 -39.14
CA ILE A 421 34.49 48.61 -40.59
C ILE A 421 33.06 49.02 -40.94
N THR A 422 32.83 50.34 -40.96
CA THR A 422 31.64 50.90 -41.56
C THR A 422 31.96 51.02 -43.04
N VAL A 423 31.51 50.05 -43.85
CA VAL A 423 31.51 50.20 -45.31
C VAL A 423 30.46 51.27 -45.64
N ASN A 424 30.88 52.53 -45.62
CA ASN A 424 30.11 53.63 -46.17
C ASN A 424 30.53 53.80 -47.63
N GLN A 425 29.57 53.63 -48.52
CA GLN A 425 29.67 53.52 -49.98
C GLN A 425 30.09 52.14 -50.51
N VAL A 426 29.08 51.30 -50.73
CA VAL A 426 29.09 50.43 -51.90
C VAL A 426 28.60 51.30 -53.07
N GLU A 427 29.50 52.07 -53.67
CA GLU A 427 29.27 52.53 -55.04
C GLU A 427 29.82 51.46 -55.98
N ASP A 428 28.88 50.77 -56.63
CA ASP A 428 29.02 50.07 -57.90
C ASP A 428 30.32 49.31 -58.16
N SER A 429 30.40 48.10 -57.59
CA SER A 429 30.80 46.84 -58.26
C SER A 429 31.41 45.87 -57.25
N LEU A 430 30.58 44.97 -56.71
CA LEU A 430 31.11 43.72 -56.16
C LEU A 430 31.66 42.89 -57.35
N PRO A 431 32.83 42.23 -57.22
CA PRO A 431 33.35 41.34 -58.26
C PRO A 431 32.33 40.28 -58.66
N ALA A 432 32.30 39.91 -59.94
CA ALA A 432 31.27 39.06 -60.56
C ALA A 432 31.13 37.64 -59.98
N ASP A 433 32.06 37.21 -59.11
CA ASP A 433 32.09 35.87 -58.52
C ASP A 433 31.32 35.78 -57.18
N PHE A 434 30.59 36.83 -56.80
CA PHE A 434 29.83 36.88 -55.55
C PHE A 434 28.40 36.35 -55.74
N VAL A 435 28.18 35.05 -55.53
CA VAL A 435 26.82 34.46 -55.48
C VAL A 435 26.42 34.21 -54.03
N LEU A 436 25.41 34.95 -53.56
CA LEU A 436 24.78 34.73 -52.25
C LEU A 436 23.72 33.62 -52.37
N SER A 437 23.99 32.46 -51.78
CA SER A 437 22.95 31.46 -51.47
C SER A 437 22.03 32.03 -50.38
N ALA A 438 20.72 31.97 -50.60
CA ALA A 438 19.74 32.68 -49.79
C ALA A 438 19.40 32.01 -48.44
N ASP A 439 19.97 30.84 -48.11
CA ASP A 439 19.37 30.01 -47.05
C ASP A 439 20.26 29.49 -45.93
N GLU A 440 21.53 29.87 -45.81
CA GLU A 440 22.32 29.50 -44.61
C GLU A 440 23.16 30.66 -44.08
N SER A 441 23.00 30.94 -42.78
CA SER A 441 23.42 32.18 -42.11
C SER A 441 24.89 32.25 -41.69
N ILE A 442 25.76 31.36 -42.19
CA ILE A 442 27.20 31.39 -41.91
C ILE A 442 27.94 30.99 -43.19
N LEU A 443 28.79 31.88 -43.70
CA LEU A 443 29.73 31.59 -44.78
C LEU A 443 31.12 31.40 -44.18
N VAL A 444 31.82 30.32 -44.57
CA VAL A 444 33.24 30.10 -44.26
C VAL A 444 34.04 30.52 -45.49
N LEU A 445 34.91 31.52 -45.35
CA LEU A 445 35.77 31.99 -46.45
C LEU A 445 37.15 31.35 -46.33
N ASP A 446 37.66 30.83 -47.45
CA ASP A 446 39.05 30.42 -47.60
C ASP A 446 39.92 31.65 -47.91
N LEU A 447 40.69 32.07 -46.91
CA LEU A 447 41.46 33.31 -46.91
C LEU A 447 42.61 33.34 -47.91
N GLN A 448 43.03 32.19 -48.48
CA GLN A 448 44.10 32.16 -49.48
C GLN A 448 43.69 32.81 -50.82
N SER A 449 42.39 33.00 -51.06
CA SER A 449 41.85 33.57 -52.30
C SER A 449 41.54 35.08 -52.23
N CYS A 450 41.70 35.71 -51.07
CA CYS A 450 41.28 37.10 -50.82
C CYS A 450 42.48 38.05 -50.61
N GLU A 451 43.27 38.28 -51.66
CA GLU A 451 44.48 39.15 -51.61
C GLU A 451 44.19 40.61 -51.21
N TRP A 452 42.95 41.09 -51.33
CA TRP A 452 42.59 42.45 -50.94
C TRP A 452 42.38 42.62 -49.42
N LEU A 453 42.21 41.52 -48.68
CA LEU A 453 41.92 41.53 -47.24
C LEU A 453 43.20 41.51 -46.37
N THR A 454 44.26 40.87 -46.87
CA THR A 454 45.60 40.86 -46.24
C THR A 454 46.25 42.24 -46.21
N GLY A 455 45.91 43.13 -47.14
CA GLY A 455 46.38 44.53 -47.15
C GLY A 455 45.79 45.41 -46.04
N PHE A 456 44.64 45.04 -45.48
CA PHE A 456 43.99 45.81 -44.41
C PHE A 456 44.35 45.30 -43.01
N VAL A 457 44.70 44.02 -42.86
CA VAL A 457 45.09 43.43 -41.57
C VAL A 457 46.19 42.38 -41.81
N PRO A 458 47.48 42.72 -41.58
CA PRO A 458 48.61 41.84 -41.91
C PRO A 458 48.67 40.56 -41.07
N GLU A 459 47.95 40.49 -39.96
CA GLU A 459 48.05 39.43 -38.94
C GLU A 459 47.02 38.28 -39.13
N LEU A 460 46.32 38.27 -40.27
CA LEU A 460 45.22 37.33 -40.55
C LEU A 460 45.64 35.98 -41.17
N GLU A 461 46.93 35.70 -41.36
CA GLU A 461 47.39 34.55 -42.16
C GLU A 461 46.96 33.15 -41.67
N GLN A 462 46.36 33.00 -40.48
CA GLN A 462 45.97 31.67 -39.96
C GLN A 462 44.65 31.61 -39.17
N SER A 463 43.75 32.60 -39.27
CA SER A 463 42.51 32.61 -38.47
C SER A 463 41.26 32.37 -39.32
N THR A 464 40.48 31.33 -39.01
CA THR A 464 39.16 31.10 -39.63
C THR A 464 38.23 32.28 -39.31
N LEU A 465 37.53 32.81 -40.32
CA LEU A 465 36.66 33.97 -40.18
C LEU A 465 35.21 33.59 -40.47
N TYR A 466 34.33 33.86 -39.50
CA TYR A 466 32.90 33.61 -39.64
C TYR A 466 32.21 34.87 -40.16
N VAL A 467 31.42 34.72 -41.22
CA VAL A 467 30.67 35.83 -41.82
C VAL A 467 29.19 35.67 -41.56
N ARG A 468 28.59 36.67 -40.88
CA ARG A 468 27.13 36.74 -40.70
C ARG A 468 26.58 37.92 -41.48
N LYS A 469 25.65 37.66 -42.40
CA LYS A 469 24.90 38.70 -43.11
C LYS A 469 23.63 39.03 -42.36
N ARG A 470 23.39 40.31 -42.09
CA ARG A 470 22.08 40.85 -41.71
C ARG A 470 21.77 42.04 -42.61
N ALA A 471 20.75 41.90 -43.46
CA ALA A 471 20.34 42.93 -44.42
C ALA A 471 21.52 43.43 -45.29
N SER A 472 21.74 44.75 -45.39
CA SER A 472 22.79 45.42 -46.17
C SER A 472 24.16 45.48 -45.48
N ARG A 473 24.34 44.77 -44.36
CA ARG A 473 25.60 44.73 -43.60
C ARG A 473 26.16 43.32 -43.53
N VAL A 474 27.47 43.22 -43.74
CA VAL A 474 28.27 42.03 -43.53
C VAL A 474 29.14 42.28 -42.30
N THR A 475 29.08 41.37 -41.32
CA THR A 475 29.90 41.43 -40.11
C THR A 475 30.84 40.24 -40.09
N LEU A 476 32.11 40.52 -39.89
CA LEU A 476 33.20 39.57 -39.84
C LEU A 476 33.56 39.31 -38.38
N PHE A 477 33.62 38.03 -37.99
CA PHE A 477 34.03 37.59 -36.66
C PHE A 477 35.32 36.77 -36.81
N ARG A 478 36.34 37.08 -36.00
CA ARG A 478 37.48 36.19 -35.81
C ARG A 478 37.01 35.03 -34.94
N ALA A 479 37.26 33.80 -35.38
CA ALA A 479 37.00 32.60 -34.58
C ALA A 479 37.76 32.65 -33.25
#